data_AF-A0A5M9WWK9-F1
#
_entry.id   AF-A0A5M9WWK9-F1
#
_cell.length_a   1.000
_cell.length_b   1.000
_cell.length_c   1.000
_cell.angle_alpha   90.00
_cell.angle_beta   90.00
_cell.angle_gamma   90.00
#
_symmetry.space_group_name_H-M   'P 1'
#
loop_
_entity.id
_entity.type
_entity.pdbx_description
1 polymer ?
#
loop_
_entity_poly.entity_id
_entity_poly.type
_entity_poly.pdbx_seq_one_letter_code
_entity_poly.pdbx_strand_id
1 'polypeptide(L)'
;MNKNQKIQFNQMVERSMEQAAKNLSGTKGVVSVRLSQDEIDVIDQMVFLELAKNRSDATAMLIREGIRTHQTLFHEMQEYTAELEQVKAKMQRRIQESGLVARLKQADERGEIPIGGDGNEPENNE
;
A
#
# COMPACT_ATOMS: atom_id res chain seq x y z
N MET A 1 -3.22 -4.92 -43.43
CA MET A 1 -2.16 -4.79 -42.40
C MET A 1 -0.85 -5.25 -43.03
N ASN A 2 0.13 -4.36 -43.18
CA ASN A 2 1.36 -4.64 -43.93
C ASN A 2 2.32 -5.52 -43.10
N LYS A 3 3.07 -6.42 -43.77
CA LYS A 3 4.06 -7.31 -43.13
C LYS A 3 4.98 -6.57 -42.13
N ASN A 4 5.39 -5.36 -42.47
CA ASN A 4 6.22 -4.51 -41.60
C ASN A 4 5.55 -4.10 -40.29
N GLN A 5 4.24 -3.82 -40.31
CA GLN A 5 3.50 -3.44 -39.09
C GLN A 5 3.36 -4.64 -38.15
N LYS A 6 3.15 -5.85 -38.70
CA LYS A 6 3.06 -7.09 -37.92
C LYS A 6 4.41 -7.44 -37.28
N ILE A 7 5.51 -7.24 -38.00
CA ILE A 7 6.88 -7.45 -37.48
C ILE A 7 7.19 -6.47 -36.34
N GLN A 8 6.86 -5.18 -36.50
CA GLN A 8 7.10 -4.19 -35.45
C GLN A 8 6.23 -4.43 -34.20
N PHE A 9 4.97 -4.83 -34.38
CA PHE A 9 4.11 -5.19 -33.26
C PHE A 9 4.65 -6.39 -32.49
N ASN A 10 5.06 -7.46 -33.19
CA ASN A 10 5.65 -8.64 -32.54
C ASN A 10 6.94 -8.29 -31.79
N GLN A 11 7.81 -7.46 -32.38
CA GLN A 11 9.04 -7.00 -31.73
C GLN A 11 8.77 -6.11 -30.50
N MET A 12 7.72 -5.30 -30.54
CA MET A 12 7.30 -4.48 -29.40
C MET A 12 6.77 -5.37 -28.26
N VAL A 13 5.97 -6.39 -28.59
CA VAL A 13 5.46 -7.38 -27.62
C VAL A 13 6.62 -8.16 -27.00
N GLU A 14 7.55 -8.68 -27.80
CA GLU A 14 8.73 -9.41 -27.31
C GLU A 14 9.59 -8.56 -26.37
N ARG A 15 9.87 -7.30 -26.72
CA ARG A 15 10.64 -6.38 -25.84
C ARG A 15 9.91 -6.09 -24.53
N SER A 16 8.60 -5.91 -24.57
CA SER A 16 7.79 -5.73 -23.37
C SER A 16 7.79 -6.99 -22.49
N MET A 17 7.76 -8.18 -23.09
CA MET A 17 7.87 -9.46 -22.39
C MET A 17 9.26 -9.69 -21.78
N GLU A 18 10.35 -9.35 -22.49
CA GLU A 18 11.71 -9.44 -21.96
C GLU A 18 11.96 -8.47 -20.79
N GLN A 19 11.46 -7.24 -20.89
CA GLN A 19 11.51 -6.27 -19.81
C GLN A 19 10.67 -6.74 -18.62
N ALA A 20 9.49 -7.30 -18.87
CA ALA A 20 8.67 -7.92 -17.84
C ALA A 20 9.45 -9.05 -17.13
N ALA A 21 10.08 -9.96 -17.88
CA ALA A 21 10.85 -11.08 -17.33
C ALA A 21 12.04 -10.62 -16.48
N LYS A 22 12.79 -9.60 -16.91
CA LYS A 22 13.88 -9.00 -16.11
C LYS A 22 13.38 -8.32 -14.83
N ASN A 23 12.19 -7.73 -14.86
CA ASN A 23 11.57 -7.12 -13.68
C ASN A 23 10.97 -8.17 -12.72
N LEU A 24 10.68 -9.39 -13.21
CA LEU A 24 10.20 -10.53 -12.39
C LEU A 24 11.34 -11.20 -11.60
N SER A 25 12.58 -11.17 -12.09
CA SER A 25 13.71 -11.83 -11.41
C SER A 25 14.17 -11.13 -10.12
N GLY A 26 13.58 -9.97 -9.77
CA GLY A 26 14.04 -9.12 -8.67
C GLY A 26 13.08 -8.93 -7.49
N THR A 27 11.81 -9.36 -7.52
CA THR A 27 10.83 -8.93 -6.50
C THR A 27 10.05 -10.08 -5.86
N LYS A 28 10.11 -10.14 -4.51
CA LYS A 28 9.70 -11.24 -3.62
C LYS A 28 8.32 -11.04 -2.98
N GLY A 29 7.27 -10.74 -3.75
CA GLY A 29 5.92 -10.51 -3.21
C GLY A 29 4.84 -11.23 -4.01
N VAL A 30 3.93 -11.94 -3.32
CA VAL A 30 2.73 -12.52 -3.91
C VAL A 30 1.54 -11.70 -3.46
N VAL A 31 0.72 -11.24 -4.41
CA VAL A 31 -0.54 -10.54 -4.13
C VAL A 31 -1.69 -11.47 -4.54
N SER A 32 -2.65 -11.67 -3.65
CA SER A 32 -3.91 -12.34 -3.97
C SER A 32 -4.99 -11.29 -4.23
N VAL A 33 -5.69 -11.41 -5.36
CA VAL A 33 -6.71 -10.47 -5.80
C VAL A 33 -7.98 -11.21 -6.19
N ARG A 34 -9.14 -10.55 -6.05
CA ARG A 34 -10.40 -11.02 -6.61
C ARG A 34 -10.55 -10.42 -8.00
N LEU A 35 -10.91 -11.28 -8.96
CA LEU A 35 -11.16 -10.89 -10.35
C LEU A 35 -12.57 -11.35 -10.73
N SER A 36 -13.19 -10.60 -11.63
CA SER A 36 -14.38 -11.00 -12.35
C SER A 36 -14.08 -12.17 -13.30
N GLN A 37 -15.13 -12.87 -13.75
CA GLN A 37 -14.97 -13.97 -14.70
C GLN A 37 -14.38 -13.47 -16.03
N ASP A 38 -14.84 -12.32 -16.53
CA ASP A 38 -14.36 -11.73 -17.79
C ASP A 38 -12.84 -11.44 -17.74
N GLU A 39 -12.34 -10.94 -16.61
CA GLU A 39 -10.89 -10.71 -16.41
C GLU A 39 -10.11 -12.03 -16.40
N ILE A 40 -10.65 -13.07 -15.76
CA ILE A 40 -10.04 -14.41 -15.74
C ILE A 40 -9.96 -14.98 -17.16
N ASP A 41 -11.02 -14.83 -17.95
CA ASP A 41 -11.09 -15.34 -19.32
C ASP A 41 -10.04 -14.65 -20.21
N VAL A 42 -9.85 -13.34 -20.06
CA VAL A 42 -8.78 -12.60 -20.76
C VAL A 42 -7.39 -13.12 -20.36
N ILE A 43 -7.15 -13.31 -19.06
CA ILE A 43 -5.89 -13.85 -18.55
C ILE A 43 -5.63 -15.26 -19.12
N ASP A 44 -6.65 -16.11 -19.18
CA ASP A 44 -6.56 -17.45 -19.75
C ASP A 44 -6.26 -17.43 -21.24
N GLN A 45 -6.88 -16.53 -21.99
CA GLN A 45 -6.57 -16.36 -23.41
C GLN A 45 -5.12 -15.92 -23.63
N MET A 46 -4.59 -15.03 -22.79
CA MET A 46 -3.18 -14.63 -22.87
C MET A 46 -2.23 -15.82 -22.67
N VAL A 47 -2.55 -16.71 -21.73
CA VAL A 47 -1.75 -17.93 -21.50
C VAL A 47 -1.92 -18.92 -22.65
N PHE A 48 -3.16 -19.14 -23.11
CA PHE A 48 -3.46 -20.05 -24.21
C PHE A 48 -2.76 -19.65 -25.52
N LEU A 49 -2.67 -18.35 -25.78
CA LEU A 49 -1.99 -17.79 -26.95
C LEU A 49 -0.46 -17.66 -26.77
N GLU A 50 0.09 -18.20 -25.70
CA GLU A 50 1.53 -18.16 -25.35
C GLU A 50 2.09 -16.72 -25.20
N LEU A 51 1.22 -15.73 -24.96
CA LEU A 51 1.63 -14.35 -24.65
C LEU A 51 2.17 -14.22 -23.22
N ALA A 52 1.88 -15.18 -22.36
CA ALA A 52 2.36 -15.24 -20.99
C ALA A 52 2.60 -16.69 -20.57
N LYS A 53 3.58 -16.92 -19.68
CA LYS A 53 3.95 -18.29 -19.26
C LYS A 53 2.91 -18.96 -18.38
N ASN A 54 2.18 -18.16 -17.60
CA ASN A 54 1.13 -18.60 -16.69
C ASN A 54 0.25 -17.40 -16.31
N ARG A 55 -0.86 -17.65 -15.59
CA ARG A 55 -1.81 -16.60 -15.18
C ARG A 55 -1.16 -15.49 -14.36
N SER A 56 -0.23 -15.84 -13.46
CA SER A 56 0.47 -14.84 -12.63
C SER A 56 1.33 -13.90 -13.47
N ASP A 57 2.02 -14.46 -14.47
CA ASP A 57 2.81 -13.70 -15.45
C ASP A 57 1.93 -12.78 -16.29
N ALA A 58 0.81 -13.28 -16.81
CA ALA A 58 -0.18 -12.48 -17.54
C ALA A 58 -0.73 -11.32 -16.70
N THR A 59 -1.14 -11.59 -15.45
CA THR A 59 -1.61 -10.56 -14.51
C THR A 59 -0.53 -9.53 -14.23
N ALA A 60 0.72 -9.96 -14.01
CA ALA A 60 1.83 -9.05 -13.79
C ALA A 60 2.11 -8.16 -15.01
N MET A 61 1.98 -8.69 -16.22
CA MET A 61 2.09 -7.92 -17.46
C MET A 61 1.01 -6.83 -17.53
N LEU A 62 -0.26 -7.19 -17.27
CA LEU A 62 -1.38 -6.25 -17.29
C LEU A 62 -1.22 -5.15 -16.24
N ILE A 63 -0.83 -5.50 -15.00
CA ILE A 63 -0.58 -4.52 -13.93
C ILE A 63 0.54 -3.55 -14.33
N ARG A 64 1.64 -4.06 -14.88
CA ARG A 64 2.76 -3.21 -15.34
C ARG A 64 2.34 -2.26 -16.44
N GLU A 65 1.51 -2.72 -17.36
CA GLU A 65 1.00 -1.87 -18.43
C GLU A 65 0.04 -0.80 -17.90
N GLY A 66 -0.84 -1.15 -16.95
CA GLY A 66 -1.66 -0.18 -16.25
C GLY A 66 -0.84 0.88 -15.51
N ILE A 67 0.23 0.46 -14.81
CA ILE A 67 1.16 1.39 -14.14
C ILE A 67 1.84 2.31 -15.14
N ARG A 68 2.34 1.77 -16.25
CA ARG A 68 3.02 2.53 -17.31
C ARG A 68 2.06 3.55 -17.95
N THR A 69 0.84 3.13 -18.27
CA THR A 69 -0.17 3.97 -18.92
C THR A 69 -0.55 5.18 -18.07
N HIS A 70 -0.56 5.02 -16.75
CA HIS A 70 -0.93 6.08 -15.79
C HIS A 70 0.26 6.61 -14.99
N GLN A 71 1.49 6.49 -15.52
CA GLN A 71 2.71 6.84 -14.81
C GLN A 71 2.72 8.29 -14.30
N THR A 72 2.25 9.25 -15.10
CA THR A 72 2.15 10.67 -14.71
C THR A 72 1.27 10.85 -13.48
N LEU A 73 0.08 10.26 -13.48
CA LEU A 73 -0.85 10.34 -12.34
C LEU A 73 -0.23 9.72 -11.09
N PHE A 74 0.40 8.54 -11.21
CA PHE A 74 1.04 7.90 -10.07
C PHE A 74 2.22 8.71 -9.53
N HIS A 75 2.92 9.45 -10.40
CA HIS A 75 3.98 10.37 -9.98
C HIS A 75 3.42 11.56 -9.19
N GLU A 76 2.38 12.22 -9.70
CA GLU A 76 1.70 13.31 -9.00
C GLU A 76 1.15 12.85 -7.63
N MET A 77 0.56 11.66 -7.56
CA MET A 77 0.12 11.06 -6.30
C MET A 77 1.26 10.87 -5.29
N GLN A 78 2.44 10.45 -5.76
CA GLN A 78 3.62 10.32 -4.91
C GLN A 78 4.08 11.68 -4.38
N GLU A 79 4.11 12.71 -5.23
CA GLU A 79 4.47 14.07 -4.82
C GLU A 79 3.53 14.59 -3.73
N TYR A 80 2.21 14.53 -3.96
CA TYR A 80 1.23 14.98 -2.98
C TYR A 80 1.28 14.17 -1.66
N THR A 81 1.52 12.86 -1.74
CA THR A 81 1.66 12.03 -0.54
C THR A 81 2.90 12.45 0.27
N ALA A 82 4.01 12.73 -0.40
CA ALA A 82 5.23 13.20 0.26
C ALA A 82 5.03 14.57 0.93
N GLU A 83 4.30 15.49 0.28
CA GLU A 83 3.94 16.77 0.89
C GLU A 83 3.07 16.58 2.15
N LEU A 84 2.05 15.73 2.09
CA LEU A 84 1.19 15.42 3.24
C LEU A 84 1.99 14.81 4.40
N GLU A 85 2.96 13.94 4.12
CA GLU A 85 3.85 13.38 5.12
C GLU A 85 4.71 14.46 5.79
N GLN A 86 5.23 15.42 5.02
CA GLN A 86 5.97 16.56 5.57
C GLN A 86 5.09 17.44 6.46
N VAL A 87 3.87 17.74 6.04
CA VAL A 87 2.91 18.52 6.84
C VAL A 87 2.57 17.78 8.14
N LYS A 88 2.28 16.46 8.05
CA LYS A 88 2.03 15.61 9.21
C LYS A 88 3.21 15.63 10.18
N ALA A 89 4.44 15.45 9.69
CA ALA A 89 5.63 15.48 10.51
C ALA A 89 5.84 16.84 11.21
N LYS A 90 5.61 17.95 10.49
CA LYS A 90 5.68 19.31 11.04
C LYS A 90 4.65 19.52 12.15
N MET A 91 3.42 19.06 11.95
CA MET A 91 2.36 19.16 12.96
C MET A 91 2.69 18.31 14.19
N GLN A 92 3.13 17.07 14.00
CA GLN A 92 3.56 16.19 15.10
C GLN A 92 4.69 16.82 15.93
N ARG A 93 5.68 17.44 15.27
CA ARG A 93 6.76 18.16 15.95
C ARG A 93 6.22 19.33 16.79
N ARG A 94 5.34 20.16 16.23
CA ARG A 94 4.70 21.27 16.97
C ARG A 94 3.92 20.80 18.19
N ILE A 95 3.20 19.68 18.06
CA ILE A 95 2.46 19.08 19.17
C ILE A 95 3.42 18.60 20.27
N GLN A 96 4.54 17.97 19.91
CA GLN A 96 5.57 17.57 20.87
C GLN A 96 6.21 18.78 21.57
N GLU A 97 6.59 19.82 20.80
CA GLU A 97 7.18 21.08 21.32
C GLU A 97 6.24 21.82 22.27
N SER A 98 4.92 21.77 22.03
CA SER A 98 3.92 22.45 22.87
C SER A 98 3.84 21.88 24.30
N GLY A 99 4.42 20.70 24.53
CA GLY A 99 4.31 19.96 25.79
C GLY A 99 2.93 19.36 26.03
N LEU A 100 1.98 19.49 25.09
CA LEU A 100 0.62 18.96 25.21
C LEU A 100 0.62 17.46 25.50
N VAL A 101 1.42 16.69 24.75
CA VAL A 101 1.53 15.22 24.94
C VAL A 101 2.07 14.88 26.32
N ALA A 102 3.06 15.63 26.82
CA ALA A 102 3.62 15.41 28.14
C ALA A 102 2.60 15.71 29.25
N ARG A 103 1.81 16.78 29.11
CA ARG A 103 0.74 17.15 30.06
C ARG A 103 -0.40 16.14 30.07
N LEU A 104 -0.80 15.63 28.91
CA LEU A 104 -1.84 14.60 28.81
C LEU A 104 -1.37 13.28 29.45
N LYS A 105 -0.12 12.87 29.25
CA LYS A 105 0.45 11.70 29.91
C LYS A 105 0.52 11.86 31.44
N GLN A 106 0.95 13.03 31.92
CA GLN A 106 0.97 13.33 33.35
C GLN A 106 -0.43 13.42 33.97
N ALA A 107 -1.45 13.78 33.19
CA ALA A 107 -2.84 13.81 33.66
C ALA A 107 -3.43 12.40 33.82
N ASP A 108 -3.11 11.47 32.91
CA ASP A 108 -3.47 10.05 33.05
C ASP A 108 -2.75 9.40 34.24
N GLU A 109 -1.46 9.71 34.46
CA GLU A 109 -0.68 9.17 35.59
C GLU A 109 -1.12 9.72 36.96
N ARG A 110 -1.74 10.92 37.01
CA ARG A 110 -2.31 11.50 38.24
C ARG A 110 -3.75 11.04 38.51
N GLY A 111 -4.30 10.15 37.68
CA GLY A 111 -5.64 9.58 37.80
C GLY A 111 -5.79 8.47 38.85
N GLU A 112 -4.73 8.09 39.58
CA GLU A 112 -4.89 7.32 40.82
C GLU A 112 -5.50 8.21 41.90
N ILE A 113 -6.82 8.31 41.90
CA ILE A 113 -7.58 8.79 43.05
C ILE A 113 -7.24 7.83 44.21
N PRO A 114 -6.64 8.28 45.31
CA PRO A 114 -6.57 7.44 46.49
C PRO A 114 -8.01 7.27 46.97
N ILE A 115 -8.56 6.06 46.86
CA ILE A 115 -9.79 5.68 47.57
C ILE A 115 -9.42 5.63 49.06
N GLY A 116 -9.34 6.80 49.67
CA GLY A 116 -9.33 7.01 51.11
C GLY A 116 -10.76 7.12 51.58
N GLY A 117 -11.41 5.97 51.79
CA GLY A 117 -12.66 5.85 52.52
C GLY A 117 -12.37 5.27 53.90
N ASP A 118 -12.21 6.16 54.86
CA ASP A 118 -12.18 5.92 56.30
C ASP A 118 -13.40 5.11 56.74
N GLY A 119 -13.19 4.11 57.61
CA GLY A 119 -14.22 3.13 57.94
C GLY A 119 -13.89 2.24 59.13
N ASN A 120 -13.34 2.79 60.21
CA ASN A 120 -13.46 2.15 61.52
C ASN A 120 -13.91 3.19 62.56
N GLU A 121 -15.20 3.12 62.87
CA GLU A 121 -15.88 3.83 63.96
C GLU A 121 -15.21 3.52 65.32
N PRO A 122 -15.19 4.46 66.28
CA PRO A 122 -14.73 4.17 67.63
C PRO A 122 -15.74 3.29 68.36
N GLU A 123 -15.33 2.09 68.78
CA GLU A 123 -16.07 1.23 69.70
C GLU A 123 -16.31 1.98 71.01
N ASN A 124 -17.57 2.31 71.28
CA ASN A 124 -18.02 2.77 72.59
C ASN A 124 -18.08 1.55 73.52
N ASN A 125 -17.23 1.56 74.55
CA ASN A 125 -17.32 0.67 75.71
C ASN A 125 -18.51 1.08 76.60
N GLU A 126 -19.43 0.14 76.85
CA GLU A 126 -20.25 0.05 78.05
C GLU A 126 -20.22 -1.38 78.61
#